data_AF-A0A6G1RKE1-F1
#
_entry.id   AF-A0A6G1RKE1-F1
#
_cell.length_a   1.000
_cell.length_b   1.000
_cell.length_c   1.000
_cell.angle_alpha   90.00
_cell.angle_beta   90.00
_cell.angle_gamma   90.00
#
_symmetry.space_group_name_H-M   'P 1'
#
loop_
_entity.id
_entity.type
_entity.pdbx_description
1 polymer ?
#
loop_
_entity_poly.entity_id
_entity_poly.type
_entity_poly.pdbx_seq_one_letter_code
_entity_poly.pdbx_strand_id
1 'polypeptide(L)'
;MAFFNTILPKCESSLRYNITWYVSSSPCVTCADRITETLKKNKNLRLTIMVGRLFMWEEPEMQAALKKMKSAGCKLRIMKPQDFEYVWQNFVEPEEGEEAKAFVPWEDIQENFQYYEEKLAEILH
;
A
#
# COMPACT_ATOMS: atom_id res chain seq x y z
N MET A 1 -3.35 13.20 5.40
CA MET A 1 -2.36 12.14 5.12
C MET A 1 -0.97 12.76 5.12
N ALA A 2 -0.13 12.39 6.10
CA ALA A 2 1.15 13.05 6.35
C ALA A 2 2.08 13.02 5.14
N PHE A 3 2.19 11.87 4.45
CA PHE A 3 3.06 11.70 3.29
C PHE A 3 2.91 12.79 2.22
N PHE A 4 1.69 13.11 1.80
CA PHE A 4 1.47 14.14 0.78
C PHE A 4 1.76 15.57 1.25
N ASN A 5 1.78 15.79 2.57
CA ASN A 5 2.08 17.10 3.14
C ASN A 5 3.58 17.30 3.41
N THR A 6 4.31 16.22 3.72
CA THR A 6 5.67 16.32 4.25
C THR A 6 6.73 15.65 3.39
N ILE A 7 6.38 14.59 2.64
CA ILE A 7 7.35 13.75 1.95
C ILE A 7 7.26 13.87 0.43
N LEU A 8 6.05 13.96 -0.13
CA LEU A 8 5.87 14.04 -1.59
C LEU A 8 6.50 15.35 -2.11
N PRO A 9 7.58 15.29 -2.93
CA PRO A 9 8.11 16.50 -3.55
C PRO A 9 7.10 17.08 -4.53
N LYS A 10 7.26 18.36 -4.86
CA LYS A 10 6.49 18.97 -5.95
C LYS A 10 6.79 18.21 -7.25
N CYS A 11 5.77 17.59 -7.84
CA CYS A 11 5.93 16.85 -9.09
C CYS A 11 6.18 17.81 -10.26
N GLU A 12 7.36 17.73 -10.88
CA GLU A 12 7.69 18.47 -12.09
C GLU A 12 7.19 17.74 -13.34
N SER A 13 6.58 18.46 -14.28
CA SER A 13 5.96 17.86 -15.48
C SER A 13 6.95 17.15 -16.41
N SER A 14 8.24 17.49 -16.33
CA SER A 14 9.34 16.88 -17.09
C SER A 14 9.82 15.53 -16.53
N LEU A 15 9.53 15.25 -15.26
CA LEU A 15 9.98 14.05 -14.56
C LEU A 15 8.86 13.05 -14.36
N ARG A 16 9.24 11.80 -14.07
CA ARG A 16 8.30 10.74 -13.73
C ARG A 16 8.63 10.17 -12.36
N TYR A 17 7.61 10.11 -11.51
CA TYR A 17 7.74 9.67 -10.13
C TYR A 17 7.10 8.30 -9.98
N ASN A 18 7.84 7.32 -9.43
CA ASN A 18 7.30 6.03 -9.06
C ASN A 18 7.47 5.87 -7.55
N ILE A 19 6.35 5.76 -6.84
CA ILE A 19 6.32 5.63 -5.39
C ILE A 19 5.74 4.27 -5.05
N THR A 20 6.41 3.55 -4.15
CA THR A 20 5.91 2.33 -3.55
C THR A 20 5.73 2.56 -2.06
N TRP A 21 4.52 2.31 -1.55
CA TRP A 21 4.24 2.29 -0.13
C TRP A 21 4.09 0.86 0.34
N TYR A 22 4.70 0.53 1.48
CA TYR A 22 4.42 -0.66 2.25
C TYR A 22 3.65 -0.21 3.49
N VAL A 23 2.39 -0.62 3.60
CA VAL A 23 1.51 -0.20 4.71
C VAL A 23 0.83 -1.42 5.33
N SER A 24 0.66 -1.41 6.64
CA SER A 24 0.04 -2.53 7.35
C SER A 24 -1.42 -2.75 6.93
N SER A 25 -2.15 -1.69 6.60
CA SER A 25 -3.56 -1.76 6.20
C SER A 25 -3.86 -0.87 4.99
N SER A 26 -4.87 -1.24 4.19
CA SER A 26 -5.41 -0.38 3.14
C SER A 26 -5.93 0.96 3.71
N PRO A 27 -5.93 2.06 2.93
CA PRO A 27 -6.41 3.35 3.41
C PRO A 27 -7.91 3.30 3.72
N CYS A 28 -8.36 4.11 4.68
CA CYS A 28 -9.79 4.42 4.84
C CYS A 28 -10.32 5.28 3.67
N VAL A 29 -11.64 5.41 3.56
CA VAL A 29 -12.34 6.16 2.49
C VAL A 29 -11.76 7.57 2.28
N THR A 30 -11.65 8.37 3.34
CA THR A 30 -11.10 9.74 3.26
C THR A 30 -9.66 9.79 2.74
N CYS A 31 -8.84 8.80 3.13
CA CYS A 31 -7.47 8.69 2.63
C CYS A 31 -7.43 8.25 1.17
N ALA A 32 -8.28 7.30 0.78
CA ALA A 32 -8.41 6.79 -0.59
C ALA A 32 -8.85 7.88 -1.57
N ASP A 33 -9.83 8.71 -1.19
CA ASP A 33 -10.26 9.85 -2.00
C ASP A 33 -9.13 10.87 -2.17
N ARG A 34 -8.40 11.17 -1.10
CA ARG A 34 -7.26 12.09 -1.16
C ARG A 34 -6.11 11.58 -2.03
N ILE A 35 -5.82 10.27 -2.00
CA ILE A 35 -4.87 9.63 -2.92
C ILE A 35 -5.35 9.77 -4.36
N THR A 36 -6.63 9.47 -4.61
CA THR A 36 -7.27 9.56 -5.93
C THR A 36 -7.15 10.96 -6.51
N GLU A 37 -7.47 12.00 -5.75
CA GLU A 37 -7.32 13.39 -6.18
C GLU A 37 -5.88 13.75 -6.51
N THR A 38 -4.94 13.30 -5.68
CA THR A 38 -3.51 13.57 -5.87
C THR A 38 -3.00 12.96 -7.17
N LEU A 39 -3.36 11.70 -7.44
CA LEU A 39 -3.01 11.02 -8.70
C LEU A 39 -3.68 11.66 -9.91
N LYS A 40 -4.93 12.14 -9.77
CA LYS A 40 -5.60 12.86 -10.85
C LYS A 40 -4.90 14.18 -11.20
N LYS A 41 -4.39 14.91 -10.20
CA LYS A 41 -3.66 16.16 -10.37
C LYS A 41 -2.25 15.95 -10.93
N ASN A 42 -1.60 14.84 -10.60
CA ASN A 42 -0.20 14.56 -10.97
C ASN A 42 -0.10 13.36 -11.91
N LYS A 43 -0.30 13.57 -13.22
CA LYS A 43 -0.36 12.48 -14.22
C LYS A 43 0.96 11.72 -14.41
N ASN A 44 2.08 12.32 -14.00
CA ASN A 44 3.42 11.74 -14.04
C ASN A 44 3.77 10.94 -12.76
N LEU A 45 2.89 10.92 -11.77
CA LEU A 45 3.04 10.14 -10.54
C LEU A 45 2.38 8.77 -10.68
N ARG A 46 3.16 7.72 -10.47
CA ARG A 46 2.66 6.35 -10.32
C ARG A 46 2.82 5.92 -8.88
N LEU A 47 1.71 5.47 -8.29
CA LEU A 47 1.69 4.97 -6.91
C LEU A 47 1.37 3.47 -6.91
N THR A 48 2.21 2.70 -6.24
CA THR A 48 1.94 1.31 -5.86
C THR A 48 1.81 1.26 -4.34
N ILE A 49 0.74 0.66 -3.85
CA ILE A 49 0.53 0.44 -2.42
C ILE A 49 0.47 -1.07 -2.19
N MET A 50 1.46 -1.56 -1.46
CA MET A 50 1.56 -2.91 -0.92
C MET A 50 0.90 -2.88 0.46
N VAL A 51 -0.21 -3.58 0.64
CA VAL A 51 -0.99 -3.59 1.89
C VAL A 51 -0.91 -4.94 2.56
N GLY A 52 -0.75 -4.98 3.89
CA GLY A 52 -0.74 -6.24 4.63
C GLY A 52 -2.13 -6.85 4.80
N ARG A 53 -3.14 -5.98 4.96
CA ARG A 53 -4.54 -6.38 5.15
C ARG A 53 -5.50 -5.30 4.65
N LEU A 54 -6.72 -5.70 4.28
CA LEU A 54 -7.75 -4.77 3.85
C LEU A 54 -8.54 -4.24 5.06
N PHE A 55 -8.64 -2.91 5.17
CA PHE A 55 -9.39 -2.20 6.21
C PHE A 55 -10.84 -2.00 5.77
N MET A 56 -11.81 -2.44 6.57
CA MET A 56 -13.26 -2.23 6.36
C MET A 56 -13.73 -2.58 4.93
N TRP A 57 -13.17 -3.63 4.35
CA TRP A 57 -13.35 -3.97 2.93
C TRP A 57 -14.76 -4.46 2.58
N GLU A 58 -15.50 -4.93 3.57
CA GLU A 58 -16.89 -5.35 3.44
C GLU A 58 -17.82 -4.16 3.18
N GLU A 59 -17.42 -2.95 3.59
CA GLU A 59 -18.24 -1.75 3.44
C GLU A 59 -18.32 -1.29 1.98
N PRO A 60 -19.53 -1.09 1.42
CA PRO A 60 -19.70 -0.68 0.03
C PRO A 60 -18.98 0.64 -0.32
N GLU A 61 -18.93 1.59 0.63
CA GLU A 61 -18.22 2.85 0.45
C GLU A 61 -16.70 2.65 0.33
N MET A 62 -16.14 1.70 1.08
CA MET A 62 -14.73 1.36 1.03
C MET A 62 -14.39 0.70 -0.31
N GLN A 63 -15.20 -0.26 -0.76
CA GLN A 63 -15.04 -0.88 -2.08
C GLN A 63 -15.08 0.15 -3.21
N ALA A 64 -16.04 1.08 -3.16
CA ALA A 64 -16.15 2.16 -4.13
C ALA A 64 -14.91 3.06 -4.13
N ALA A 65 -14.37 3.39 -2.96
CA ALA A 65 -13.15 4.18 -2.84
C ALA A 65 -11.90 3.43 -3.36
N LEU A 66 -11.75 2.12 -3.11
CA LEU A 66 -10.67 1.32 -3.68
C LEU A 66 -10.75 1.24 -5.21
N LYS A 67 -11.96 1.08 -5.77
CA LYS A 67 -12.19 1.14 -7.24
C LYS A 67 -11.79 2.49 -7.82
N LYS A 68 -12.16 3.61 -7.16
CA LYS A 68 -11.75 4.96 -7.59
C LYS A 68 -10.23 5.12 -7.62
N MET A 69 -9.52 4.60 -6.61
CA MET A 69 -8.06 4.62 -6.58
C MET A 69 -7.45 3.85 -7.75
N LYS A 70 -7.94 2.63 -8.04
CA LYS A 70 -7.51 1.84 -9.20
C LYS A 70 -7.71 2.62 -10.50
N SER A 71 -8.88 3.21 -10.70
CA SER A 71 -9.21 4.02 -11.88
C SER A 71 -8.36 5.29 -12.01
N ALA A 72 -7.85 5.84 -10.90
CA ALA A 72 -6.91 6.96 -10.92
C ALA A 72 -5.45 6.54 -11.20
N GLY A 73 -5.19 5.25 -11.43
CA GLY A 73 -3.87 4.72 -11.76
C GLY A 73 -3.06 4.21 -10.56
N CYS A 74 -3.68 4.10 -9.38
CA CYS A 74 -3.05 3.45 -8.22
C CYS A 74 -3.01 1.94 -8.44
N LYS A 75 -1.85 1.32 -8.19
CA LYS A 75 -1.73 -0.14 -8.11
C LYS A 75 -1.86 -0.56 -6.65
N LEU A 76 -2.92 -1.29 -6.33
CA LEU A 76 -3.12 -1.87 -5.00
C LEU A 76 -2.76 -3.35 -5.06
N ARG A 77 -1.95 -3.84 -4.12
CA ARG A 77 -1.50 -5.23 -4.04
C ARG A 77 -1.44 -5.69 -2.60
N ILE A 78 -1.80 -6.95 -2.33
CA ILE A 78 -1.58 -7.54 -1.02
C ILE A 78 -0.10 -7.95 -0.91
N MET A 79 0.52 -7.70 0.25
CA MET A 79 1.87 -8.16 0.53
C MET A 79 1.90 -9.68 0.64
N LYS A 80 2.70 -10.31 -0.20
CA LYS A 80 3.06 -11.74 -0.04
C LYS A 80 4.12 -11.90 1.06
N PRO A 81 4.38 -13.12 1.56
CA PRO A 81 5.39 -13.33 2.61
C PRO A 81 6.76 -12.70 2.31
N GLN A 82 7.24 -12.75 1.07
CA GLN A 82 8.52 -12.16 0.68
C GLN A 82 8.53 -10.62 0.72
N ASP A 83 7.37 -9.97 0.60
CA ASP A 83 7.28 -8.52 0.74
C ASP A 83 7.45 -8.11 2.21
N PHE A 84 6.98 -8.93 3.16
CA PHE A 84 7.22 -8.70 4.59
C PHE A 84 8.69 -8.89 4.96
N GLU A 85 9.36 -9.89 4.39
CA GLU A 85 10.80 -10.05 4.53
C GLU A 85 11.56 -8.84 3.98
N TYR A 86 11.18 -8.34 2.81
CA TYR A 86 11.76 -7.10 2.26
C TYR A 86 11.55 -5.91 3.18
N VAL A 87 10.33 -5.74 3.74
CA VAL A 87 10.03 -4.67 4.68
C VAL A 87 10.88 -4.77 5.94
N TRP A 88 11.03 -5.98 6.49
CA TRP A 88 11.87 -6.26 7.65
C TRP A 88 13.33 -5.82 7.40
N GLN A 89 13.92 -6.26 6.29
CA GLN A 89 15.32 -5.98 5.95
C GLN A 89 15.62 -4.50 5.69
N ASN A 90 14.63 -3.72 5.23
CA ASN A 90 14.86 -2.34 4.78
C ASN A 90 14.35 -1.28 5.76
N PHE A 91 13.39 -1.60 6.63
CA PHE A 91 12.69 -0.61 7.44
C PHE A 91 12.59 -0.95 8.93
N VAL A 92 13.03 -2.14 9.36
CA VAL A 92 13.05 -2.52 10.78
C VAL A 92 14.47 -2.43 11.30
N GLU A 93 14.66 -1.61 12.33
CA GLU A 93 15.95 -1.46 13.00
C GLU A 93 16.17 -2.60 14.01
N PRO A 94 17.36 -3.23 14.05
CA PRO A 94 17.68 -4.18 15.10
C PRO A 94 17.72 -3.50 16.47
N GLU A 95 17.49 -4.27 17.53
CA GLU A 95 17.66 -3.76 18.89
C GLU A 95 19.12 -3.37 19.15
N GLU A 96 19.33 -2.32 19.95
CA GLU A 96 20.67 -1.79 20.21
C GLU A 96 21.57 -2.85 20.85
N GLY A 97 22.68 -3.17 20.19
CA GLY A 97 23.61 -4.20 20.65
C GLY A 97 23.28 -5.63 20.19
N GLU A 98 22.20 -5.82 19.42
CA GLU A 98 21.89 -7.10 18.78
C GLU A 98 22.30 -7.11 17.30
N GLU A 99 22.65 -8.30 16.80
CA GLU A 99 22.80 -8.52 15.35
C GLU A 99 21.44 -8.46 14.65
N ALA A 100 21.44 -8.06 13.37
CA ALA A 100 20.24 -8.06 12.55
C ALA A 100 19.65 -9.47 12.46
N LYS A 101 18.48 -9.69 13.07
CA LYS A 101 17.77 -10.96 13.03
C LYS A 101 17.13 -11.17 11.65
N ALA A 102 17.11 -12.42 11.20
CA ALA A 102 16.35 -12.80 10.01
C ALA A 102 14.84 -12.63 10.25
N PHE A 103 14.09 -12.34 9.20
CA PHE A 103 12.64 -12.30 9.28
C PHE A 103 12.10 -13.70 9.61
N VAL A 104 11.21 -13.79 10.60
CA VAL A 104 10.50 -15.01 10.96
C VAL A 104 9.04 -14.86 10.53
N PRO A 105 8.58 -15.61 9.51
CA PRO A 105 7.19 -15.58 9.10
C PRO A 105 6.28 -16.11 10.22
N TRP A 106 5.13 -15.48 10.43
CA TRP A 106 4.10 -16.04 11.33
C TRP A 106 3.34 -17.18 10.65
N GLU A 107 2.70 -18.04 11.46
CA GLU A 107 2.11 -19.32 11.05
C GLU A 107 1.20 -19.19 9.80
N ASP A 108 0.22 -18.30 9.85
CA ASP A 108 -0.80 -18.17 8.79
C ASP A 108 -0.47 -17.12 7.71
N ILE A 109 0.80 -16.72 7.54
CA ILE A 109 1.15 -15.61 6.64
C ILE A 109 0.72 -15.86 5.19
N GLN A 110 0.78 -17.11 4.73
CA GLN A 110 0.47 -17.49 3.36
C GLN A 110 -1.05 -17.50 3.13
N GLU A 111 -1.80 -18.01 4.09
CA GLU A 111 -3.25 -18.09 4.13
C GLU A 111 -3.85 -16.67 4.19
N ASN A 112 -3.30 -15.80 5.03
CA ASN A 112 -3.70 -14.38 5.12
C ASN A 112 -3.49 -13.66 3.78
N PHE A 113 -2.36 -13.88 3.13
CA PHE A 113 -2.08 -13.32 1.81
C PHE A 113 -3.11 -13.78 0.79
N GLN A 114 -3.35 -15.09 0.69
CA GLN A 114 -4.33 -15.65 -0.25
C GLN A 114 -5.74 -15.12 -0.01
N TYR A 115 -6.17 -15.08 1.26
CA TYR A 115 -7.47 -14.56 1.66
C TYR A 115 -7.67 -13.10 1.20
N TYR A 116 -6.73 -12.22 1.55
CA TYR A 116 -6.87 -10.82 1.17
C TYR A 116 -6.66 -10.60 -0.33
N GLU A 117 -5.86 -11.42 -1.01
CA GLU A 117 -5.67 -11.30 -2.46
C GLU A 117 -6.95 -11.67 -3.22
N GLU A 118 -7.63 -12.73 -2.79
CA GLU A 118 -8.96 -13.10 -3.30
C GLU A 118 -9.97 -11.96 -3.08
N LYS A 119 -10.05 -11.41 -1.85
CA LYS A 119 -10.97 -10.29 -1.55
C LYS A 119 -10.63 -9.03 -2.32
N LEU A 120 -9.35 -8.71 -2.49
CA LEU A 120 -8.96 -7.57 -3.30
C LEU A 120 -9.33 -7.78 -4.77
N ALA A 121 -9.16 -8.99 -5.30
CA ALA A 121 -9.57 -9.33 -6.65
C ALA A 121 -11.09 -9.15 -6.81
N GLU A 122 -11.91 -9.76 -5.95
CA GLU A 122 -13.37 -9.60 -5.91
C GLU A 122 -13.81 -8.13 -5.94
N ILE A 123 -13.17 -7.28 -5.12
CA ILE A 123 -13.47 -5.85 -5.06
C ILE A 123 -13.04 -5.12 -6.33
N LEU A 124 -11.93 -5.49 -6.95
CA LEU A 124 -11.36 -4.75 -8.07
C LEU A 124 -11.76 -5.29 -9.45
N HIS A 125 -12.47 -6.41 -9.53
CA HIS A 125 -13.01 -6.97 -10.77
C HIS A 125 -13.96 -6.00 -11.49
#